data_AF-A0A1B0C3B1-F1
#
_entry.id   AF-A0A1B0C3B1-F1
#
_cell.length_a   1.000
_cell.length_b   1.000
_cell.length_c   1.000
_cell.angle_alpha   90.00
_cell.angle_beta   90.00
_cell.angle_gamma   90.00
#
_symmetry.space_group_name_H-M   'P 1'
#
loop_
_entity.id
_entity.type
_entity.pdbx_description
1 polymer ?
#
loop_
_entity_poly.entity_id
_entity_poly.type
_entity_poly.pdbx_seq_one_letter_code
_entity_poly.pdbx_strand_id
1 'polypeptide(L)'
;TLGEISSYIEEVYRCNNCYLVIRLDLNRIKVLGLEINAETIRYSICTSKLRIKPALVDIVGSSIIVIRVDCSKHGAALNAELQRLSTTVQNVVVAGLPKISRAVIAVDDSRQPATYKLCIEGAGLRDVMATYGVIGTRTKSNNISEVYSTLGIEAARTTIMSEVTEVMEGHGMSVDHRHIMLLASQMTSRGDVLGVTRHGLAKMRESVFNLASFEKTSDHLFDAAYFGQTDAVDGVSERIILGMPASIGTGLFKLVHNHEETTLPEVQPPIFSSWAT
;
A
#
# COMPACT_ATOMS: atom_id res chain seq x y z
N THR A 1 -24.18 -5.78 3.30
CA THR A 1 -24.67 -4.44 2.89
C THR A 1 -26.10 -4.20 3.39
N LEU A 2 -26.66 -2.99 3.28
CA LEU A 2 -28.05 -2.72 3.72
C LEU A 2 -29.07 -3.58 2.96
N GLY A 3 -28.84 -3.86 1.68
CA GLY A 3 -29.68 -4.75 0.89
C GLY A 3 -29.77 -6.17 1.47
N GLU A 4 -28.65 -6.73 1.93
CA GLU A 4 -28.59 -8.11 2.46
C GLU A 4 -29.38 -8.32 3.76
N ILE A 5 -29.50 -7.26 4.58
CA ILE A 5 -30.21 -7.31 5.87
C ILE A 5 -31.67 -6.83 5.76
N SER A 6 -32.05 -6.24 4.62
CA SER A 6 -33.43 -5.80 4.37
C SER A 6 -34.29 -6.93 3.81
N SER A 7 -35.54 -7.02 4.27
CA SER A 7 -36.55 -7.90 3.67
C SER A 7 -37.03 -7.33 2.34
N TYR A 8 -37.32 -6.03 2.32
CA TYR A 8 -37.68 -5.28 1.13
C TYR A 8 -37.34 -3.81 1.29
N ILE A 9 -37.15 -3.17 0.14
CA ILE A 9 -36.98 -1.73 0.00
C ILE A 9 -38.03 -1.29 -1.03
N GLU A 10 -39.02 -0.53 -0.59
CA GLU A 10 -40.16 -0.14 -1.42
C GLU A 10 -40.34 1.37 -1.45
N GLU A 11 -40.71 1.88 -2.61
CA GLU A 11 -41.06 3.28 -2.82
C GLU A 11 -42.56 3.45 -2.59
N VAL A 12 -42.94 4.27 -1.63
CA VAL A 12 -44.35 4.53 -1.32
C VAL A 12 -44.72 5.92 -1.80
N TYR A 13 -45.60 5.96 -2.79
CA TYR A 13 -46.17 7.19 -3.36
C TYR A 13 -47.54 7.44 -2.74
N ARG A 14 -47.67 8.48 -1.91
CA ARG A 14 -48.95 9.00 -1.42
C ARG A 14 -49.22 10.37 -2.02
N CYS A 15 -50.49 10.77 -2.06
CA CYS A 15 -50.93 12.03 -2.67
C CYS A 15 -50.16 13.27 -2.18
N ASN A 16 -49.68 13.25 -0.92
CA ASN A 16 -48.96 14.38 -0.32
C ASN A 16 -47.47 14.13 -0.07
N ASN A 17 -46.98 12.89 -0.15
CA ASN A 17 -45.59 12.56 0.22
C ASN A 17 -45.09 11.32 -0.54
N CYS A 18 -43.83 11.35 -0.96
CA CYS A 18 -43.11 10.20 -1.49
C CYS A 18 -41.96 9.86 -0.54
N TYR A 19 -41.85 8.60 -0.13
CA TYR A 19 -40.79 8.16 0.78
C TYR A 19 -40.37 6.72 0.48
N LEU A 20 -39.12 6.41 0.82
CA LEU A 20 -38.56 5.08 0.71
C LEU A 20 -38.74 4.36 2.06
N VAL A 21 -39.36 3.18 2.04
CA VAL A 21 -39.53 2.32 3.21
C VAL A 21 -38.54 1.18 3.14
N ILE A 22 -37.78 1.00 4.20
CA ILE A 22 -36.83 -0.10 4.36
C ILE A 22 -37.30 -0.94 5.52
N ARG A 23 -37.70 -2.18 5.25
CA ARG A 23 -38.03 -3.16 6.29
C ARG A 23 -36.83 -4.05 6.55
N LEU A 24 -36.38 -4.08 7.81
CA LEU A 24 -35.25 -4.87 8.26
C LEU A 24 -35.70 -6.27 8.70
N ASP A 25 -34.92 -7.28 8.32
CA ASP A 25 -35.11 -8.66 8.79
C ASP A 25 -34.35 -8.87 10.12
N LEU A 26 -35.06 -8.72 11.23
CA LEU A 26 -34.50 -8.91 12.58
C LEU A 26 -34.05 -10.36 12.83
N ASN A 27 -34.63 -11.36 12.16
CA ASN A 27 -34.23 -12.74 12.34
C ASN A 27 -32.88 -12.99 11.69
N ARG A 28 -32.66 -12.46 10.48
CA ARG A 28 -31.38 -12.55 9.78
C ARG A 28 -30.24 -11.86 10.55
N ILE A 29 -30.50 -10.68 11.11
CA ILE A 29 -29.53 -9.95 11.94
C ILE A 29 -29.12 -10.78 13.17
N LYS A 30 -30.08 -11.43 13.84
CA LYS A 30 -29.83 -12.30 14.99
C LYS A 30 -29.03 -13.56 14.63
N VAL A 31 -29.37 -14.23 13.53
CA VAL A 31 -28.66 -15.44 13.07
C VAL A 31 -27.22 -15.12 12.69
N LEU A 32 -26.99 -13.97 12.07
CA LEU A 32 -25.64 -13.51 11.71
C LEU A 32 -24.85 -12.94 12.90
N GLY A 33 -25.48 -12.78 14.07
CA GLY A 33 -24.84 -12.24 15.27
C GLY A 33 -24.37 -10.79 15.11
N LEU A 34 -25.07 -9.98 14.31
CA LEU A 34 -24.68 -8.60 14.05
C LEU A 34 -25.17 -7.67 15.17
N GLU A 35 -24.27 -6.89 15.76
CA GLU A 35 -24.57 -5.89 16.80
C GLU A 35 -25.12 -4.58 16.20
N ILE A 36 -26.23 -4.67 15.46
CA ILE A 36 -26.78 -3.55 14.70
C ILE A 36 -28.21 -3.23 15.16
N ASN A 37 -28.45 -1.95 15.44
CA ASN A 37 -29.78 -1.41 15.74
C ASN A 37 -30.28 -0.52 14.58
N ALA A 38 -31.60 -0.26 14.54
CA ALA A 38 -32.20 0.68 13.59
C ALA A 38 -31.54 2.08 13.67
N GLU A 39 -31.13 2.48 14.88
CA GLU A 39 -30.40 3.73 15.12
C GLU A 39 -28.99 3.72 14.51
N THR A 40 -28.28 2.60 14.64
CA THR A 40 -26.96 2.41 14.00
C THR A 40 -27.08 2.48 12.48
N ILE A 41 -28.13 1.87 11.91
CA ILE A 41 -28.40 1.92 10.47
C ILE A 41 -28.70 3.37 10.03
N ARG A 42 -29.50 4.11 10.80
CA ARG A 42 -29.76 5.54 10.54
C ARG A 42 -28.45 6.33 10.51
N TYR A 43 -27.56 6.11 11.48
CA TYR A 43 -26.25 6.76 11.52
C TYR A 43 -25.39 6.40 10.30
N SER A 44 -25.34 5.12 9.91
CA SER A 44 -24.58 4.66 8.75
C SER A 44 -25.12 5.25 7.43
N ILE A 45 -26.43 5.40 7.29
CA ILE A 45 -27.06 6.06 6.13
C ILE A 45 -26.70 7.56 6.08
N CYS A 46 -26.75 8.26 7.21
CA CYS A 46 -26.44 9.69 7.28
C CYS A 46 -24.95 9.98 7.00
N THR A 47 -24.07 9.09 7.49
CA THR A 47 -22.61 9.20 7.31
C THR A 47 -22.16 8.74 5.91
N SER A 48 -23.00 7.98 5.21
CA SER A 48 -22.70 7.49 3.87
C SER A 48 -22.56 8.61 2.84
N LYS A 49 -22.05 8.26 1.65
CA LYS A 49 -21.87 9.17 0.51
C LYS A 49 -23.17 9.84 0.01
N LEU A 50 -24.33 9.45 0.54
CA LEU A 50 -25.64 9.95 0.13
C LEU A 50 -25.97 11.37 0.64
N ARG A 51 -25.19 11.94 1.58
CA ARG A 51 -25.37 13.33 2.09
C ARG A 51 -26.82 13.69 2.45
N ILE A 52 -27.58 12.73 2.99
CA ILE A 52 -28.97 12.93 3.42
C ILE A 52 -28.95 13.60 4.79
N LYS A 53 -29.81 14.61 4.98
CA LYS A 53 -29.96 15.26 6.28
C LYS A 53 -30.57 14.26 7.28
N PRO A 54 -30.08 14.18 8.53
CA PRO A 54 -30.66 13.29 9.55
C PRO A 54 -32.16 13.51 9.80
N ALA A 55 -32.64 14.75 9.62
CA ALA A 55 -34.06 15.11 9.76
C ALA A 55 -34.99 14.44 8.72
N LEU A 56 -34.43 13.83 7.68
CA LEU A 56 -35.18 13.16 6.62
C LEU A 56 -35.25 11.63 6.83
N VAL A 57 -34.57 11.09 7.85
CA VAL A 57 -34.57 9.66 8.14
C VAL A 57 -35.29 9.41 9.46
N ASP A 58 -36.52 8.93 9.34
CA ASP A 58 -37.37 8.58 10.47
C ASP A 58 -37.31 7.08 10.74
N ILE A 59 -37.29 6.71 12.02
CA ILE A 59 -37.38 5.32 12.45
C ILE A 59 -38.82 5.07 12.91
N VAL A 60 -39.52 4.16 12.23
CA VAL A 60 -40.90 3.78 12.55
C VAL A 60 -40.86 2.42 13.24
N GLY A 61 -40.78 2.43 14.57
CA GLY A 61 -40.64 1.21 15.38
C GLY A 61 -39.27 0.55 15.24
N SER A 62 -39.13 -0.71 15.69
CA SER A 62 -37.82 -1.35 15.81
C SER A 62 -37.24 -1.92 14.50
N SER A 63 -38.00 -1.90 13.41
CA SER A 63 -37.66 -2.66 12.18
C SER A 63 -38.02 -1.98 10.86
N ILE A 64 -38.51 -0.74 10.90
CA ILE A 64 -38.85 0.03 9.70
C ILE A 64 -38.13 1.36 9.75
N ILE A 65 -37.44 1.69 8.66
CA ILE A 65 -36.79 2.99 8.45
C ILE A 65 -37.46 3.65 7.25
N VAL A 66 -37.85 4.91 7.43
CA VAL A 66 -38.49 5.72 6.40
C VAL A 66 -37.54 6.85 6.01
N ILE A 67 -37.12 6.87 4.75
CA ILE A 67 -36.29 7.93 4.20
C ILE A 67 -37.19 8.84 3.35
N ARG A 68 -37.30 10.10 3.77
CA ARG A 68 -38.02 11.14 3.03
C ARG A 68 -37.05 11.87 2.10
N VAL A 69 -37.49 12.15 0.89
CA VAL A 69 -36.70 12.97 -0.05
C VAL A 69 -37.18 14.41 0.05
N ASP A 70 -36.25 15.37 0.02
CA ASP A 70 -36.57 16.79 0.07
C ASP A 70 -37.16 17.23 -1.29
N CYS A 71 -38.49 17.37 -1.35
CA CYS A 71 -39.21 17.78 -2.55
C CYS A 71 -38.80 19.17 -3.07
N SER A 72 -38.18 20.01 -2.22
CA SER A 72 -37.80 21.38 -2.59
C SER A 72 -36.65 21.45 -3.60
N LYS A 73 -35.79 20.43 -3.69
CA LYS A 73 -34.58 20.46 -4.53
C LYS A 73 -34.74 19.76 -5.87
N HIS A 74 -35.72 18.86 -6.00
CA HIS A 74 -35.79 17.91 -7.12
C HIS A 74 -37.20 17.81 -7.73
N GLY A 75 -37.91 18.94 -7.87
CA GLY A 75 -39.32 18.99 -8.26
C GLY A 75 -39.70 18.14 -9.49
N ALA A 76 -38.99 18.27 -10.61
CA ALA A 76 -39.29 17.50 -11.83
C ALA A 76 -38.58 16.14 -11.92
N ALA A 77 -37.58 15.89 -11.07
CA ALA A 77 -36.73 14.68 -11.12
C ALA A 77 -36.90 13.78 -9.89
N LEU A 78 -37.94 13.99 -9.10
CA LEU A 78 -38.15 13.29 -7.82
C LEU A 78 -38.18 11.77 -7.99
N ASN A 79 -38.86 11.28 -9.04
CA ASN A 79 -38.94 9.84 -9.33
C ASN A 79 -37.57 9.26 -9.72
N ALA A 80 -36.80 9.99 -10.52
CA ALA A 80 -35.46 9.56 -10.92
C ALA A 80 -34.50 9.53 -9.72
N GLU A 81 -34.62 10.50 -8.81
CA GLU A 81 -33.82 10.56 -7.60
C GLU A 81 -34.22 9.49 -6.57
N LEU A 82 -35.52 9.18 -6.44
CA LEU A 82 -36.01 8.05 -5.64
C LEU A 82 -35.48 6.72 -6.15
N GLN A 83 -35.53 6.48 -7.47
CA GLN A 83 -34.96 5.28 -8.07
C GLN A 83 -33.44 5.20 -7.86
N ARG A 84 -32.72 6.31 -8.08
CA ARG A 84 -31.28 6.40 -7.82
C ARG A 84 -30.96 6.10 -6.35
N LEU A 85 -31.76 6.65 -5.45
CA LEU A 85 -31.62 6.45 -4.01
C LEU A 85 -31.88 4.99 -3.64
N SER A 86 -32.93 4.37 -4.17
CA SER A 86 -33.26 2.96 -3.95
C SER A 86 -32.09 2.03 -4.30
N THR A 87 -31.47 2.23 -5.47
CA THR A 87 -30.28 1.46 -5.88
C THR A 87 -29.04 1.76 -5.03
N THR A 88 -28.83 3.03 -4.66
CA THR A 88 -27.61 3.42 -3.93
C THR A 88 -27.69 3.02 -2.45
N VAL A 89 -28.87 3.09 -1.85
CA VAL A 89 -29.13 2.73 -0.44
C VAL A 89 -28.83 1.25 -0.20
N GLN A 90 -29.13 0.37 -1.16
CA GLN A 90 -28.79 -1.05 -1.08
C GLN A 90 -27.30 -1.30 -0.85
N ASN A 91 -26.43 -0.49 -1.46
CA ASN A 91 -24.98 -0.61 -1.40
C ASN A 91 -24.34 0.06 -0.17
N VAL A 92 -25.14 0.66 0.73
CA VAL A 92 -24.61 1.28 1.95
C VAL A 92 -24.06 0.21 2.88
N VAL A 93 -22.84 0.43 3.36
CA VAL A 93 -22.19 -0.40 4.38
C VAL A 93 -22.76 -0.01 5.73
N VAL A 94 -23.51 -0.94 6.33
CA VAL A 94 -24.19 -0.73 7.61
C VAL A 94 -23.25 -1.00 8.78
N ALA A 95 -22.48 -2.09 8.68
CA ALA A 95 -21.51 -2.52 9.67
C ALA A 95 -20.33 -3.19 8.96
N GLY A 96 -19.16 -3.16 9.60
CA GLY A 96 -17.92 -3.69 9.05
C GLY A 96 -17.10 -2.64 8.29
N LEU A 97 -16.02 -3.09 7.67
CA LEU A 97 -15.05 -2.24 7.00
C LEU A 97 -15.35 -2.18 5.49
N PRO A 98 -15.43 -0.98 4.89
CA PRO A 98 -15.87 -0.82 3.50
C PRO A 98 -14.85 -1.32 2.46
N LYS A 99 -13.60 -1.51 2.86
CA LYS A 99 -12.50 -1.95 1.98
C LYS A 99 -12.31 -3.47 1.94
N ILE A 100 -13.11 -4.22 2.70
CA ILE A 100 -13.06 -5.68 2.78
C ILE A 100 -14.17 -6.26 1.89
N SER A 101 -13.81 -7.18 1.00
CA SER A 101 -14.77 -7.85 0.12
C SER A 101 -15.39 -9.07 0.79
N ARG A 102 -14.56 -9.94 1.39
CA ARG A 102 -15.00 -11.15 2.08
C ARG A 102 -14.04 -11.56 3.18
N ALA A 103 -14.54 -12.32 4.14
CA ALA A 103 -13.73 -12.98 5.14
C ALA A 103 -14.11 -14.47 5.21
N VAL A 104 -13.11 -15.33 5.33
CA VAL A 104 -13.25 -16.79 5.37
C VAL A 104 -12.56 -17.31 6.62
N ILE A 105 -13.23 -18.21 7.34
CA ILE A 105 -12.65 -18.85 8.51
C ILE A 105 -11.91 -20.11 8.04
N ALA A 106 -10.60 -20.11 8.22
CA ALA A 106 -9.74 -21.27 8.01
C ALA A 106 -9.51 -21.98 9.34
N VAL A 107 -9.61 -23.31 9.34
CA VAL A 107 -9.27 -24.14 10.51
C VAL A 107 -7.81 -24.56 10.38
N ASP A 108 -7.01 -24.31 11.41
CA ASP A 108 -5.64 -24.81 11.50
C ASP A 108 -5.60 -26.03 12.42
N ASP A 109 -5.52 -27.20 11.80
CA ASP A 109 -5.47 -28.51 12.47
C ASP A 109 -4.08 -28.85 13.02
N SER A 110 -3.07 -28.02 12.76
CA SER A 110 -1.67 -28.28 13.14
C SER A 110 -1.41 -28.19 14.65
N ARG A 111 -2.35 -27.63 15.42
CA ARG A 111 -2.24 -27.44 16.89
C ARG A 111 -3.47 -28.02 17.57
N GLN A 112 -3.28 -28.68 18.71
CA GLN A 112 -4.37 -29.10 19.60
C GLN A 112 -4.44 -28.13 20.79
N PRO A 113 -5.60 -27.50 21.08
CA PRO A 113 -6.88 -27.53 20.36
C PRO A 113 -6.82 -26.78 19.01
N ALA A 114 -7.66 -27.20 18.06
CA ALA A 114 -7.74 -26.60 16.72
C ALA A 114 -7.95 -25.09 16.81
N THR A 115 -7.11 -24.32 16.11
CA THR A 115 -7.18 -22.85 16.13
C THR A 115 -7.84 -22.34 14.86
N TYR A 116 -8.78 -21.41 15.00
CA TYR A 116 -9.41 -20.75 13.86
C TYR A 116 -8.58 -19.52 13.44
N LYS A 117 -8.30 -19.41 12.15
CA LYS A 117 -7.66 -18.25 11.51
C LYS A 117 -8.67 -17.57 10.61
N LEU A 118 -8.73 -16.24 10.67
CA LEU A 118 -9.58 -15.45 9.79
C LEU A 118 -8.76 -14.97 8.59
N CYS A 119 -9.09 -15.45 7.40
CA CYS A 119 -8.50 -15.02 6.14
C CYS A 119 -9.40 -13.95 5.52
N ILE A 120 -8.88 -12.73 5.41
CA ILE A 120 -9.64 -11.58 4.92
C ILE A 120 -9.15 -11.25 3.51
N GLU A 121 -10.08 -11.10 2.58
CA GLU A 121 -9.81 -10.52 1.27
C GLU A 121 -10.22 -9.06 1.26
N GLY A 122 -9.25 -8.18 1.04
CA GLY A 122 -9.46 -6.75 0.96
C GLY A 122 -8.24 -5.97 1.38
N ALA A 123 -8.45 -4.67 1.58
CA ALA A 123 -7.46 -3.76 2.13
C ALA A 123 -7.98 -3.14 3.42
N GLY A 124 -7.09 -2.63 4.27
CA GLY A 124 -7.39 -2.01 5.56
C GLY A 124 -6.75 -2.72 6.75
N LEU A 125 -5.47 -3.07 6.68
CA LEU A 125 -4.73 -3.76 7.77
C LEU A 125 -4.87 -3.02 9.10
N ARG A 126 -4.73 -1.69 9.11
CA ARG A 126 -4.88 -0.87 10.33
C ARG A 126 -6.24 -1.07 11.00
N ASP A 127 -7.32 -1.06 10.21
CA ASP A 127 -8.68 -1.15 10.73
C ASP A 127 -8.98 -2.57 11.22
N VAL A 128 -8.49 -3.59 10.50
CA VAL A 128 -8.59 -5.00 10.89
C VAL A 128 -7.86 -5.25 12.22
N MET A 129 -6.64 -4.71 12.37
CA MET A 129 -5.87 -4.84 13.61
C MET A 129 -6.53 -4.17 14.81
N ALA A 130 -7.32 -3.11 14.58
CA ALA A 130 -8.04 -2.38 15.61
C ALA A 130 -9.41 -3.01 15.97
N THR A 131 -9.86 -4.01 15.22
CA THR A 131 -11.17 -4.64 15.45
C THR A 131 -11.12 -5.51 16.71
N TYR A 132 -12.11 -5.34 17.58
CA TYR A 132 -12.21 -6.11 18.83
C TYR A 132 -12.27 -7.63 18.56
N GLY A 133 -11.50 -8.40 19.32
CA GLY A 133 -11.37 -9.85 19.14
C GLY A 133 -10.27 -10.29 18.17
N VAL A 134 -9.68 -9.37 17.39
CA VAL A 134 -8.53 -9.66 16.52
C VAL A 134 -7.22 -9.35 17.26
N ILE A 135 -6.30 -10.32 17.29
CA ILE A 135 -4.97 -10.12 17.87
C ILE A 135 -4.07 -9.43 16.82
N GLY A 136 -4.04 -8.10 16.85
CA GLY A 136 -3.29 -7.29 15.89
C GLY A 136 -1.79 -7.61 15.81
N THR A 137 -1.17 -8.09 16.89
CA THR A 137 0.27 -8.44 16.91
C THR A 137 0.63 -9.65 16.04
N ARG A 138 -0.36 -10.47 15.68
CA ARG A 138 -0.18 -11.67 14.85
C ARG A 138 -0.81 -11.54 13.46
N THR A 139 -1.47 -10.43 13.17
CA THR A 139 -2.08 -10.15 11.87
C THR A 139 -0.99 -9.83 10.85
N LYS A 140 -1.10 -10.39 9.66
CA LYS A 140 -0.21 -10.14 8.52
C LYS A 140 -1.02 -9.68 7.32
N SER A 141 -0.38 -8.95 6.41
CA SER A 141 -0.93 -8.60 5.10
C SER A 141 0.12 -8.92 4.03
N ASN A 142 -0.35 -9.38 2.87
CA ASN A 142 0.48 -9.63 1.69
C ASN A 142 0.81 -8.33 0.93
N ASN A 143 0.06 -7.24 1.17
CA ASN A 143 0.30 -5.97 0.51
C ASN A 143 1.40 -5.17 1.23
N ILE A 144 2.60 -5.17 0.65
CA ILE A 144 3.79 -4.51 1.19
C ILE A 144 3.59 -3.00 1.38
N SER A 145 2.87 -2.33 0.47
CA SER A 145 2.63 -0.87 0.56
C SER A 145 1.74 -0.51 1.76
N GLU A 146 0.79 -1.39 2.06
CA GLU A 146 -0.10 -1.22 3.21
C GLU A 146 0.62 -1.50 4.52
N VAL A 147 1.46 -2.54 4.54
CA VAL A 147 2.34 -2.85 5.69
C VAL A 147 3.28 -1.67 5.96
N TYR A 148 3.92 -1.12 4.92
CA TYR A 148 4.76 0.07 5.04
C TYR A 148 4.01 1.24 5.67
N SER A 149 2.79 1.51 5.22
CA SER A 149 1.96 2.63 5.73
C SER A 149 1.47 2.41 7.17
N THR A 150 1.33 1.16 7.60
CA THR A 150 0.74 0.82 8.91
C THR A 150 1.79 0.55 9.98
N LEU A 151 2.83 -0.22 9.63
CA LEU A 151 3.84 -0.77 10.53
C LEU A 151 5.26 -0.23 10.25
N GLY A 152 5.49 0.44 9.12
CA GLY A 152 6.78 1.03 8.75
C GLY A 152 7.68 0.14 7.91
N ILE A 153 8.91 0.63 7.69
CA ILE A 153 9.83 0.10 6.67
C ILE A 153 10.44 -1.27 7.02
N GLU A 154 10.78 -1.53 8.29
CA GLU A 154 11.34 -2.83 8.69
C GLU A 154 10.31 -3.96 8.68
N ALA A 155 9.05 -3.63 8.98
CA ALA A 155 7.94 -4.57 8.81
C ALA A 155 7.75 -4.91 7.33
N ALA A 156 7.77 -3.89 6.45
CA ALA A 156 7.68 -4.10 5.01
C ALA A 156 8.85 -4.94 4.46
N ARG A 157 10.08 -4.70 4.92
CA ARG A 157 11.26 -5.52 4.57
C ARG A 157 11.06 -6.99 4.95
N THR A 158 10.58 -7.25 6.16
CA THR A 158 10.31 -8.60 6.65
C THR A 158 9.19 -9.26 5.83
N THR A 159 8.13 -8.52 5.49
CA THR A 159 7.05 -9.00 4.62
C THR A 159 7.58 -9.37 3.23
N ILE A 160 8.42 -8.55 2.60
CA ILE A 160 9.05 -8.89 1.31
C ILE A 160 9.81 -10.22 1.42
N MET A 161 10.59 -10.39 2.49
CA MET A 161 11.33 -11.63 2.71
C MET A 161 10.43 -12.85 2.87
N SER A 162 9.36 -12.74 3.65
CA SER A 162 8.44 -13.87 3.87
C SER A 162 7.65 -14.22 2.62
N GLU A 163 7.10 -13.24 1.91
CA GLU A 163 6.26 -13.46 0.72
C GLU A 163 7.09 -14.08 -0.43
N VAL A 164 8.32 -13.58 -0.66
CA VAL A 164 9.20 -14.16 -1.69
C VAL A 164 9.58 -15.60 -1.34
N THR A 165 9.88 -15.86 -0.07
CA THR A 165 10.23 -17.23 0.39
C THR A 165 9.04 -18.17 0.21
N GLU A 166 7.84 -17.77 0.64
CA GLU A 166 6.62 -18.58 0.54
C GLU A 166 6.24 -18.91 -0.90
N VAL A 167 6.37 -17.95 -1.83
CA VAL A 167 6.13 -18.19 -3.27
C VAL A 167 7.17 -19.14 -3.87
N MET A 168 8.45 -19.01 -3.51
CA MET A 168 9.52 -19.86 -4.04
C MET A 168 9.38 -21.31 -3.52
N GLU A 169 9.14 -21.47 -2.22
CA GLU A 169 8.89 -22.77 -1.59
C GLU A 169 7.63 -23.44 -2.16
N GLY A 170 6.58 -22.67 -2.45
CA GLY A 170 5.36 -23.18 -3.09
C GLY A 170 5.59 -23.81 -4.47
N HIS A 171 6.66 -23.42 -5.17
CA HIS A 171 7.07 -24.00 -6.45
C HIS A 171 8.21 -25.02 -6.33
N GLY A 172 8.60 -25.40 -5.10
CA GLY A 172 9.69 -26.34 -4.85
C GLY A 172 11.09 -25.78 -5.13
N MET A 173 11.24 -24.47 -5.23
CA MET A 173 12.53 -23.81 -5.40
C MET A 173 13.12 -23.45 -4.04
N SER A 174 14.36 -23.91 -3.77
CA SER A 174 15.11 -23.52 -2.58
C SER A 174 16.12 -22.43 -2.93
N VAL A 175 15.98 -21.28 -2.27
CA VAL A 175 16.91 -20.14 -2.38
C VAL A 175 17.46 -19.85 -0.99
N ASP A 176 18.77 -19.63 -0.88
CA ASP A 176 19.37 -19.24 0.41
C ASP A 176 18.79 -17.88 0.84
N HIS A 177 18.31 -17.81 2.09
CA HIS A 177 17.76 -16.61 2.73
C HIS A 177 18.64 -15.36 2.56
N ARG A 178 19.97 -15.53 2.42
CA ARG A 178 20.91 -14.41 2.23
C ARG A 178 20.65 -13.62 0.94
N HIS A 179 20.24 -14.28 -0.14
CA HIS A 179 19.90 -13.59 -1.40
C HIS A 179 18.63 -12.76 -1.27
N ILE A 180 17.60 -13.34 -0.65
CA ILE A 180 16.31 -12.67 -0.42
C ILE A 180 16.49 -11.51 0.55
N MET A 181 17.29 -11.70 1.60
CA MET A 181 17.63 -10.65 2.56
C MET A 181 18.32 -9.47 1.88
N LEU A 182 19.30 -9.72 0.99
CA LEU A 182 19.98 -8.65 0.25
C LEU A 182 19.00 -7.89 -0.66
N LEU A 183 18.14 -8.62 -1.38
CA LEU A 183 17.11 -8.01 -2.24
C LEU A 183 16.18 -7.10 -1.44
N ALA A 184 15.61 -7.60 -0.34
CA ALA A 184 14.70 -6.84 0.50
C ALA A 184 15.39 -5.60 1.09
N SER A 185 16.64 -5.76 1.56
CA SER A 185 17.43 -4.66 2.11
C SER A 185 17.73 -3.59 1.07
N GLN A 186 18.04 -3.99 -0.17
CA GLN A 186 18.26 -3.06 -1.26
C GLN A 186 16.99 -2.24 -1.52
N MET A 187 15.84 -2.91 -1.64
CA MET A 187 14.53 -2.28 -1.87
C MET A 187 14.10 -1.30 -0.77
N THR A 188 14.53 -1.48 0.48
CA THR A 188 14.14 -0.66 1.63
C THR A 188 15.22 0.28 2.17
N SER A 189 16.42 0.28 1.57
CA SER A 189 17.59 0.99 2.08
C SER A 189 17.44 2.52 2.22
N ARG A 190 16.63 3.16 1.37
CA ARG A 190 16.42 4.62 1.37
C ARG A 190 15.27 5.09 2.27
N GLY A 191 14.67 4.19 3.06
CA GLY A 191 13.55 4.51 3.97
C GLY A 191 12.16 4.40 3.32
N ASP A 192 12.09 4.20 2.01
CA ASP A 192 10.87 3.90 1.26
C ASP A 192 10.97 2.52 0.59
N VAL A 193 9.83 1.89 0.31
CA VAL A 193 9.78 0.65 -0.47
C VAL A 193 9.90 1.00 -1.96
N LEU A 194 11.10 0.84 -2.52
CA LEU A 194 11.39 1.11 -3.93
C LEU A 194 11.32 -0.20 -4.74
N GLY A 195 10.46 -0.21 -5.75
CA GLY A 195 10.37 -1.33 -6.69
C GLY A 195 11.55 -1.35 -7.67
N VAL A 196 11.89 -2.54 -8.18
CA VAL A 196 12.93 -2.72 -9.22
C VAL A 196 12.38 -2.38 -10.60
N THR A 197 11.94 -1.14 -10.77
CA THR A 197 11.39 -0.58 -12.01
C THR A 197 12.11 0.73 -12.33
N ARG A 198 11.95 1.28 -13.55
CA ARG A 198 12.60 2.55 -13.94
C ARG A 198 12.41 3.68 -12.92
N HIS A 199 11.22 3.80 -12.33
CA HIS A 199 10.91 4.87 -11.37
C HIS A 199 11.55 4.63 -10.00
N GLY A 200 11.68 3.36 -9.59
CA GLY A 200 12.35 3.01 -8.34
C GLY A 200 13.88 3.10 -8.48
N LEU A 201 14.43 2.63 -9.60
CA LEU A 201 15.87 2.70 -9.86
C LEU A 201 16.37 4.15 -9.96
N ALA A 202 15.61 5.03 -10.61
CA ALA A 202 15.89 6.48 -10.66
C ALA A 202 15.96 7.13 -9.27
N LYS A 203 15.23 6.59 -8.28
CA LYS A 203 15.31 7.04 -6.88
C LYS A 203 16.46 6.40 -6.09
N MET A 204 17.02 5.28 -6.56
CA MET A 204 18.07 4.53 -5.87
C MET A 204 19.49 4.93 -6.30
N ARG A 205 19.69 5.19 -7.60
CA ARG A 205 20.99 5.44 -8.20
C ARG A 205 21.05 6.86 -8.76
N GLU A 206 22.18 7.51 -8.57
CA GLU A 206 22.43 8.88 -9.03
C GLU A 206 23.25 8.95 -10.32
N SER A 207 23.75 7.82 -10.84
CA SER A 207 24.49 7.78 -12.11
C SER A 207 23.57 7.88 -13.32
N VAL A 208 23.83 8.88 -14.16
CA VAL A 208 23.08 9.14 -15.40
C VAL A 208 23.32 8.02 -16.40
N PHE A 209 24.57 7.57 -16.56
CA PHE A 209 24.90 6.50 -17.51
C PHE A 209 24.23 5.18 -17.14
N ASN A 210 24.18 4.86 -15.84
CA ASN A 210 23.50 3.67 -15.36
C ASN A 210 21.98 3.73 -15.65
N LEU A 211 21.33 4.87 -15.35
CA LEU A 211 19.91 5.06 -15.63
C LEU A 211 19.61 5.02 -17.13
N ALA A 212 20.42 5.71 -17.95
CA ALA A 212 20.27 5.76 -19.40
C ALA A 212 20.46 4.38 -20.05
N SER A 213 21.26 3.50 -19.44
CA SER A 213 21.47 2.12 -19.91
C SER A 213 20.31 1.16 -19.60
N PHE A 214 19.42 1.52 -18.67
CA PHE A 214 18.29 0.66 -18.27
C PHE A 214 17.04 0.91 -19.12
N GLU A 215 16.46 2.11 -19.04
CA GLU A 215 15.28 2.53 -19.81
C GLU A 215 15.32 4.05 -20.04
N LYS A 216 14.59 4.57 -21.04
CA LYS A 216 14.46 6.02 -21.33
C LYS A 216 15.79 6.76 -21.50
N THR A 217 16.69 6.20 -22.32
CA THR A 217 18.04 6.72 -22.56
C THR A 217 18.07 8.21 -22.94
N SER A 218 17.24 8.63 -23.90
CA SER A 218 17.23 10.03 -24.38
C SER A 218 16.82 11.00 -23.29
N ASP A 219 15.75 10.69 -22.55
CA ASP A 219 15.19 11.56 -21.51
C ASP A 219 16.24 11.81 -20.42
N HIS A 220 16.88 10.75 -19.93
CA HIS A 220 17.91 10.86 -18.89
C HIS A 220 19.15 11.67 -19.34
N LEU A 221 19.57 11.54 -20.60
CA LEU A 221 20.70 12.30 -21.12
C LEU A 221 20.36 13.78 -21.35
N PHE A 222 19.15 14.07 -21.87
CA PHE A 222 18.70 15.45 -22.04
C PHE A 222 18.50 16.16 -20.71
N ASP A 223 17.87 15.49 -19.74
CA ASP A 223 17.69 16.03 -18.39
C ASP A 223 19.05 16.31 -17.73
N ALA A 224 19.99 15.36 -17.79
CA ALA A 224 21.33 15.55 -17.24
C ALA A 224 22.08 16.71 -17.93
N ALA A 225 21.97 16.85 -19.25
CA ALA A 225 22.57 17.96 -19.98
C ALA A 225 21.93 19.30 -19.62
N TYR A 226 20.60 19.33 -19.45
CA TYR A 226 19.86 20.53 -19.06
C TYR A 226 20.20 20.99 -17.64
N PHE A 227 20.28 20.06 -16.68
CA PHE A 227 20.65 20.37 -15.29
C PHE A 227 22.15 20.48 -15.05
N GLY A 228 22.99 20.16 -16.05
CA GLY A 228 24.45 20.16 -15.91
C GLY A 228 24.96 19.13 -14.88
N GLN A 229 24.31 17.97 -14.80
CA GLN A 229 24.64 16.94 -13.82
C GLN A 229 26.00 16.29 -14.14
N THR A 230 26.86 16.17 -13.13
CA THR A 230 28.16 15.49 -13.23
C THR A 230 28.06 14.08 -12.67
N ASP A 231 28.50 13.08 -13.44
CA ASP A 231 28.56 11.68 -13.00
C ASP A 231 29.95 11.33 -12.47
N ALA A 232 30.03 10.67 -11.31
CA ALA A 232 31.28 10.29 -10.66
C ALA A 232 31.93 9.02 -11.23
N VAL A 233 31.21 8.26 -12.08
CA VAL A 233 31.74 7.06 -12.76
C VAL A 233 32.29 6.00 -11.79
N ASP A 234 31.56 5.70 -10.72
CA ASP A 234 31.99 4.71 -9.73
C ASP A 234 31.27 3.36 -9.87
N GLY A 235 30.05 3.35 -10.40
CA GLY A 235 29.31 2.12 -10.65
C GLY A 235 29.91 1.29 -11.78
N VAL A 236 29.51 0.02 -11.78
CA VAL A 236 30.06 -1.01 -12.67
C VAL A 236 29.67 -0.74 -14.12
N SER A 237 28.41 -0.35 -14.37
CA SER A 237 27.88 -0.14 -15.72
C SER A 237 28.62 0.99 -16.44
N GLU A 238 28.76 2.13 -15.80
CA GLU A 238 29.38 3.31 -16.37
C GLU A 238 30.89 3.17 -16.59
N ARG A 239 31.59 2.41 -15.74
CA ARG A 239 33.00 2.05 -15.96
C ARG A 239 33.20 1.13 -17.15
N ILE A 240 32.31 0.15 -17.34
CA ILE A 240 32.35 -0.74 -18.50
C ILE A 240 32.12 0.07 -19.78
N ILE A 241 31.15 1.00 -19.78
CA ILE A 241 30.88 1.88 -20.93
C ILE A 241 32.11 2.70 -21.32
N LEU A 242 32.88 3.20 -20.34
CA LEU A 242 34.07 4.01 -20.56
C LEU A 242 35.37 3.19 -20.73
N GLY A 243 35.30 1.86 -20.66
CA GLY A 243 36.48 0.99 -20.82
C GLY A 243 37.43 1.00 -19.62
N MET A 244 36.95 1.35 -18.43
CA MET A 244 37.72 1.36 -17.18
C MET A 244 37.45 0.10 -16.34
N PRO A 245 38.44 -0.38 -15.54
CA PRO A 245 38.21 -1.52 -14.63
C PRO A 245 37.20 -1.17 -13.53
N ALA A 246 36.21 -2.04 -13.32
CA ALA A 246 35.17 -1.88 -12.30
C ALA A 246 35.74 -1.97 -10.86
N SER A 247 35.19 -1.20 -9.92
CA SER A 247 35.60 -1.17 -8.49
C SER A 247 35.23 -2.43 -7.68
N ILE A 248 34.93 -3.55 -8.33
CA ILE A 248 34.50 -4.79 -7.66
C ILE A 248 35.45 -5.95 -7.98
N GLY A 249 35.50 -6.96 -7.11
CA GLY A 249 36.37 -8.12 -7.30
C GLY A 249 37.85 -7.73 -7.30
N THR A 250 38.56 -7.99 -8.40
CA THR A 250 40.00 -7.69 -8.54
C THR A 250 40.31 -6.20 -8.61
N GLY A 251 39.34 -5.37 -9.02
CA GLY A 251 39.51 -3.91 -9.07
C GLY A 251 39.32 -3.20 -7.72
N LEU A 252 39.02 -3.94 -6.65
CA LEU A 252 38.79 -3.37 -5.31
C LEU A 252 40.09 -2.86 -4.66
N PHE A 253 41.23 -3.46 -4.99
CA PHE A 253 42.53 -3.08 -4.46
C PHE A 253 43.49 -2.71 -5.60
N LYS A 254 44.53 -1.94 -5.25
CA LYS A 254 45.64 -1.61 -6.15
C LYS A 254 46.88 -2.35 -5.70
N LEU A 255 47.68 -2.76 -6.67
CA LEU A 255 48.99 -3.33 -6.41
C LEU A 255 50.03 -2.20 -6.42
N VAL A 256 50.83 -2.15 -5.36
CA VAL A 256 51.98 -1.24 -5.29
C VAL A 256 53.22 -2.12 -5.30
N HIS A 257 54.18 -1.77 -6.16
CA HIS A 257 55.45 -2.45 -6.18
C HIS A 257 56.29 -2.02 -4.96
N ASN A 258 56.81 -2.99 -4.21
CA ASN A 258 57.62 -2.72 -3.04
C ASN A 258 59.07 -2.45 -3.48
N HIS A 259 59.46 -1.17 -3.56
CA HIS A 259 60.83 -0.77 -3.90
C HIS A 259 61.73 -0.81 -2.65
N GLU A 260 62.96 -1.31 -2.79
CA GLU A 260 63.95 -1.34 -1.71
C GLU A 260 64.43 0.07 -1.31
N GLU A 261 64.50 1.00 -2.28
CA GLU A 261 64.85 2.40 -2.05
C GLU A 261 63.57 3.23 -1.81
N THR A 262 63.28 3.50 -0.54
CA THR A 262 62.17 4.38 -0.10
C THR A 262 62.66 5.76 0.33
N THR A 263 63.97 6.02 0.27
CA THR A 263 64.54 7.31 0.62
C THR A 263 64.27 8.32 -0.48
N LEU A 264 63.49 9.36 -0.17
CA LEU A 264 63.34 10.50 -1.07
C LEU A 264 64.70 11.17 -1.28
N PRO A 265 65.10 11.48 -2.52
CA PRO A 265 66.33 12.23 -2.77
C PRO A 265 66.23 13.60 -2.09
N GLU A 266 67.31 14.05 -1.45
CA GLU A 266 67.38 15.41 -0.91
C GLU A 266 67.15 16.41 -2.04
N VAL A 267 66.12 17.25 -1.88
CA VAL A 267 65.80 18.31 -2.83
C VAL A 267 66.92 19.33 -2.78
N GLN A 268 67.80 19.32 -3.78
CA GLN A 268 68.81 20.36 -3.89
C GLN A 268 68.13 21.71 -4.07
N PRO A 269 68.53 22.74 -3.30
CA PRO A 269 67.95 24.06 -3.44
C PRO A 269 68.23 24.58 -4.86
N PRO A 270 67.28 25.28 -5.50
CA PRO A 270 67.47 25.79 -6.84
C PRO A 270 68.68 26.73 -6.88
N ILE A 271 69.40 26.73 -8.00
CA ILE A 271 70.66 27.47 -8.20
C ILE A 271 70.55 28.97 -7.86
N PHE A 272 69.32 29.52 -7.83
CA PHE A 272 69.03 30.91 -7.51
C PHE A 272 68.87 31.25 -6.01
N SER A 273 68.89 30.26 -5.13
CA SER A 273 68.77 30.47 -3.67
C SER A 273 70.04 31.05 -3.02
N SER A 274 71.17 31.08 -3.74
CA SER A 274 72.47 31.55 -3.24
C SER A 274 72.72 33.06 -3.41
N TRP A 275 71.85 33.79 -4.12
CA TRP A 275 72.00 35.25 -4.33
C TRP A 275 71.25 36.12 -3.32
N ALA A 276 70.62 35.53 -2.29
CA ALA A 276 69.80 36.24 -1.30
C ALA A 276 70.51 36.50 0.05
N THR A 277 71.84 36.72 0.01
CA THR A 277 72.63 37.21 1.16
C THR A 277 73.43 38.43 0.73
#